data_AF-A7TRV2-F1
#
_entry.id   AF-A7TRV2-F1
#
_cell.length_a   1.000
_cell.length_b   1.000
_cell.length_c   1.000
_cell.angle_alpha   90.00
_cell.angle_beta   90.00
_cell.angle_gamma   90.00
#
_symmetry.space_group_name_H-M   'P 1'
#
loop_
_entity.id
_entity.type
_entity.pdbx_description
1 polymer ?
#
loop_
_entity_poly.entity_id
_entity_poly.type
_entity_poly.pdbx_seq_one_letter_code
_entity_poly.pdbx_strand_id
1 'polypeptide(L)'
;MSYFFNPSGGQEVSEERLKVAEVQFDAMNQTFNNILKGCLEKCIPHEGYGETELNKGEMECIDRCVAKLHYSNRLIGAYAQTQGFGPEKYLPHYDKMLSKTDDQ
;
A
#
# COMPACT_ATOMS: atom_id res chain seq x y z
N MET A 1 40.69 -0.58 -25.89
CA MET A 1 39.76 -1.36 -26.72
C MET A 1 39.50 -2.64 -25.93
N SER A 2 38.43 -2.83 -25.16
CA SER A 2 37.02 -2.76 -25.55
C SER A 2 36.17 -2.86 -24.27
N TYR A 3 35.60 -1.73 -23.86
CA TYR A 3 34.53 -1.62 -22.86
C TYR A 3 33.17 -2.13 -23.42
N PHE A 4 33.17 -3.25 -24.15
CA PHE A 4 32.02 -3.69 -24.96
C PHE A 4 31.15 -4.80 -24.32
N PHE A 5 31.36 -5.17 -23.06
CA PHE A 5 30.57 -6.21 -22.39
C PHE A 5 30.09 -5.82 -20.98
N ASN A 6 29.50 -4.62 -20.85
CA ASN A 6 28.63 -4.33 -19.71
C ASN A 6 27.21 -3.95 -20.21
N PRO A 7 26.29 -4.92 -20.36
CA PRO A 7 24.90 -4.62 -20.71
C PRO A 7 24.11 -3.90 -19.58
N SER A 8 24.75 -3.64 -18.43
CA SER A 8 24.15 -3.00 -17.26
C SER A 8 24.78 -1.65 -16.91
N GLY A 9 25.65 -1.11 -17.77
CA GLY A 9 26.51 0.05 -17.48
C GLY A 9 25.87 1.44 -17.64
N GLY A 10 24.55 1.57 -17.65
CA GLY A 10 23.92 2.87 -17.89
C GLY A 10 22.41 2.84 -17.90
N GLN A 11 21.78 2.30 -16.85
CA GLN A 11 20.38 2.59 -16.63
C GLN A 11 20.32 3.96 -15.95
N GLU A 12 20.30 5.01 -16.76
CA GLU A 12 20.10 6.39 -16.28
C GLU A 12 18.80 6.42 -15.47
N VAL A 13 18.93 6.60 -14.16
CA VAL A 13 17.79 6.66 -13.25
C VAL A 13 17.11 8.00 -13.47
N SER A 14 16.07 8.02 -14.30
CA SER A 14 15.27 9.22 -14.52
C SER A 14 14.52 9.59 -13.24
N GLU A 15 14.64 10.84 -12.79
CA GLU A 15 13.98 11.37 -11.59
C GLU A 15 12.47 11.14 -11.60
N GLU A 16 11.82 11.23 -12.76
CA GLU A 16 10.39 10.96 -12.90
C GLU A 16 10.03 9.51 -12.55
N ARG A 17 10.81 8.53 -13.03
CA ARG A 17 10.59 7.12 -12.67
C ARG A 17 10.84 6.84 -11.20
N LEU A 18 11.76 7.58 -10.56
CA LEU A 18 11.95 7.50 -9.11
C LEU A 18 10.72 8.02 -8.37
N LYS A 19 10.18 9.19 -8.75
CA LYS A 19 8.96 9.75 -8.14
C LYS A 19 7.77 8.80 -8.28
N VAL A 20 7.60 8.17 -9.43
CA VAL A 20 6.54 7.15 -9.63
C VAL A 20 6.78 5.93 -8.74
N ALA A 21 8.02 5.47 -8.60
CA ALA A 21 8.36 4.34 -7.74
C ALA A 21 8.15 4.67 -6.25
N GLU A 22 8.45 5.90 -5.82
CA GLU A 22 8.18 6.38 -4.46
C GLU A 22 6.69 6.32 -4.15
N VAL A 23 5.82 6.84 -5.03
CA VAL A 23 4.37 6.79 -4.85
C VAL A 23 3.84 5.36 -4.80
N GLN A 24 4.37 4.46 -5.64
CA GLN A 24 4.00 3.04 -5.61
C GLN A 24 4.41 2.38 -4.29
N PHE A 25 5.60 2.69 -3.79
CA PHE A 25 6.09 2.19 -2.52
C PHE A 25 5.22 2.70 -1.36
N ASP A 26 4.85 3.98 -1.35
CA ASP A 26 3.98 4.55 -0.33
C ASP A 26 2.59 3.91 -0.33
N ALA A 27 2.02 3.68 -1.51
CA ALA A 27 0.75 2.95 -1.63
C ALA A 27 0.86 1.52 -1.06
N MET A 28 1.94 0.79 -1.38
CA MET A 28 2.19 -0.54 -0.83
C MET A 28 2.36 -0.50 0.69
N ASN A 29 3.12 0.46 1.23
CA ASN A 29 3.31 0.64 2.67
C ASN A 29 1.99 0.90 3.39
N GLN A 30 1.13 1.74 2.83
CA GLN A 30 -0.18 2.01 3.43
C GLN A 30 -1.03 0.74 3.49
N THR A 31 -1.05 -0.05 2.41
CA THR A 31 -1.78 -1.33 2.42
C THR A 31 -1.19 -2.33 3.42
N PHE A 32 0.13 -2.44 3.52
CA PHE A 32 0.82 -3.30 4.48
C PHE A 32 0.48 -2.91 5.93
N ASN A 33 0.55 -1.63 6.26
CA ASN A 33 0.20 -1.12 7.58
C ASN A 33 -1.27 -1.37 7.93
N ASN A 34 -2.18 -1.27 6.96
CA ASN A 34 -3.59 -1.60 7.16
C ASN A 34 -3.80 -3.09 7.40
N ILE A 35 -3.08 -3.95 6.68
CA ILE A 35 -3.11 -5.41 6.92
C ILE A 35 -2.59 -5.74 8.30
N LEU A 36 -1.47 -5.15 8.70
CA LEU A 36 -0.86 -5.37 10.01
C LEU A 36 -1.81 -4.98 11.14
N LYS A 37 -2.40 -3.78 11.09
CA LYS A 37 -3.37 -3.32 12.09
C LYS A 37 -4.64 -4.16 12.09
N GLY A 38 -5.16 -4.50 10.91
CA GLY A 38 -6.36 -5.31 10.79
C GLY A 38 -6.18 -6.72 11.35
N CYS A 39 -5.07 -7.39 11.05
CA CYS A 39 -4.82 -8.72 11.57
C CYS A 39 -4.43 -8.73 13.05
N LEU A 40 -3.75 -7.69 13.54
CA LEU A 40 -3.53 -7.51 14.97
C LEU A 40 -4.85 -7.45 15.74
N GLU A 41 -5.81 -6.62 15.30
CA GLU A 41 -7.13 -6.48 15.94
C GLU A 41 -7.98 -7.76 15.85
N LYS A 42 -7.83 -8.56 14.79
CA LYS A 42 -8.65 -9.77 14.58
C LYS A 42 -8.11 -11.02 15.25
N CYS A 43 -6.80 -11.17 15.31
CA CYS A 43 -6.18 -12.41 15.74
C CYS A 43 -5.57 -12.34 17.14
N ILE A 44 -5.24 -11.15 17.65
CA ILE A 44 -4.63 -11.01 18.97
C ILE A 44 -5.67 -10.47 19.96
N PRO A 45 -6.01 -11.21 21.02
CA PRO A 45 -7.04 -10.80 21.97
C PRO A 45 -6.58 -9.59 22.81
N HIS A 46 -7.47 -8.61 22.98
CA HIS A 46 -7.22 -7.44 23.82
C HIS A 46 -7.42 -7.71 25.32
N GLU A 47 -8.13 -8.79 25.68
CA GLU A 47 -8.55 -9.08 27.05
C GLU A 47 -7.42 -9.62 27.93
N GLY A 48 -6.34 -10.14 27.34
CA GLY A 48 -5.17 -10.58 28.08
C GLY A 48 -4.13 -11.28 27.21
N TYR A 49 -2.87 -10.98 27.49
CA TYR A 49 -1.72 -11.69 26.92
C TYR A 49 -1.30 -12.77 27.91
N GLY A 50 -1.58 -14.03 27.59
CA GLY A 50 -1.27 -15.15 28.48
C GLY A 50 0.21 -15.56 28.43
N GLU A 51 0.81 -15.52 27.25
CA GLU A 51 2.20 -15.90 26.98
C GLU A 51 2.85 -14.92 26.00
N THR A 52 4.18 -14.90 25.95
CA THR A 52 4.94 -13.97 25.10
C THR A 52 5.01 -14.41 23.65
N GLU A 53 4.94 -15.72 23.41
CA GLU A 53 4.92 -16.28 22.06
C GLU A 53 3.50 -16.43 21.56
N LEU A 54 3.34 -16.43 20.23
CA LEU A 54 2.04 -16.63 19.61
C LEU A 54 1.63 -18.09 19.76
N ASN A 55 0.41 -18.31 20.24
CA ASN A 55 -0.13 -19.66 20.27
C ASN A 55 -0.41 -20.15 18.84
N LYS A 56 -0.55 -21.47 18.67
CA LYS A 56 -0.80 -22.07 17.34
C LYS A 56 -2.05 -21.49 16.65
N GLY A 57 -3.09 -21.17 17.43
CA GLY A 57 -4.33 -20.57 16.93
C GLY A 57 -4.14 -19.15 16.41
N GLU A 58 -3.34 -18.34 17.10
CA GLU A 58 -2.97 -16.98 16.69
C GLU A 58 -2.12 -17.00 15.43
N MET A 59 -1.12 -17.88 15.35
CA MET A 59 -0.29 -18.04 14.15
C MET A 59 -1.14 -18.43 12.93
N GLU A 60 -1.97 -19.47 13.05
CA GLU A 60 -2.83 -19.91 11.94
C GLU A 60 -3.94 -18.87 11.62
N CYS A 61 -4.41 -18.11 12.61
CA CYS A 61 -5.31 -16.99 12.38
C CYS A 61 -4.65 -15.89 11.54
N ILE A 62 -3.40 -15.51 11.85
CA ILE A 62 -2.66 -14.48 11.13
C ILE A 62 -2.49 -14.87 9.66
N ASP A 63 -2.08 -16.11 9.36
CA ASP A 63 -1.92 -16.59 7.99
C ASP A 63 -3.24 -16.48 7.20
N ARG A 64 -4.35 -16.94 7.79
CA ARG A 64 -5.69 -16.86 7.20
C ARG A 64 -6.16 -15.41 7.07
N CYS A 65 -5.83 -14.55 8.03
CA CYS A 65 -6.21 -13.14 8.04
C CYS A 65 -5.55 -12.40 6.90
N VAL A 66 -4.24 -12.52 6.75
CA VAL A 66 -3.47 -11.86 5.68
C VAL A 66 -3.99 -12.30 4.31
N ALA A 67 -4.24 -13.60 4.11
CA ALA A 67 -4.79 -14.12 2.87
C ALA A 67 -6.16 -13.50 2.52
N LYS A 68 -7.07 -13.41 3.51
CA LYS A 68 -8.40 -12.81 3.33
C LYS A 68 -8.32 -11.30 3.07
N LEU A 69 -7.50 -10.58 3.83
CA LEU A 69 -7.40 -9.12 3.73
C LEU A 69 -6.75 -8.71 2.42
N HIS A 70 -5.71 -9.42 1.99
CA HIS A 70 -5.06 -9.15 0.71
C HIS A 70 -6.02 -9.43 -0.47
N TYR A 71 -6.76 -10.55 -0.43
CA TYR A 71 -7.80 -10.83 -1.41
C TYR A 71 -8.89 -9.74 -1.44
N SER A 72 -9.35 -9.31 -0.26
CA SER A 72 -10.36 -8.25 -0.12
C SER A 72 -9.84 -6.91 -0.65
N ASN A 73 -8.58 -6.55 -0.36
CA ASN A 73 -7.94 -5.34 -0.87
C ASN A 73 -7.91 -5.33 -2.41
N ARG A 74 -7.53 -6.45 -3.03
CA ARG A 74 -7.54 -6.58 -4.49
C ARG A 74 -8.94 -6.48 -5.08
N LEU A 75 -9.93 -7.13 -4.46
CA LEU A 75 -11.33 -7.11 -4.91
C LEU A 75 -11.91 -5.68 -4.82
N ILE A 76 -11.72 -5.01 -3.69
CA ILE A 76 -12.18 -3.63 -3.49
C ILE A 76 -11.46 -2.69 -4.44
N GLY A 77 -10.15 -2.86 -4.67
CA GLY A 77 -9.40 -2.07 -5.63
C GLY A 77 -9.96 -2.18 -7.05
N ALA A 78 -10.25 -3.41 -7.51
CA ALA A 78 -10.89 -3.62 -8.80
C ALA A 78 -12.30 -3.00 -8.86
N TYR A 79 -13.11 -3.18 -7.80
CA TYR A 79 -14.44 -2.60 -7.72
C TYR A 79 -14.40 -1.06 -7.75
N ALA A 80 -13.52 -0.45 -6.96
CA ALA A 80 -13.32 1.00 -6.92
C ALA A 80 -12.98 1.56 -8.32
N GLN A 81 -12.12 0.88 -9.07
CA GLN A 81 -11.80 1.25 -10.46
C GLN A 81 -13.03 1.15 -11.37
N THR A 82 -13.82 0.06 -11.27
CA THR A 82 -15.05 -0.08 -12.08
C THR A 82 -16.09 0.99 -11.79
N GLN A 83 -16.14 1.52 -10.56
CA GLN A 83 -17.05 2.60 -10.17
C GLN A 83 -16.51 4.00 -10.49
N GLY A 84 -15.26 4.10 -10.95
CA GLY A 84 -14.58 5.39 -11.16
C GLY A 84 -14.33 6.13 -9.84
N PHE A 85 -13.98 5.41 -8.77
CA PHE A 85 -13.57 6.00 -7.50
C PHE A 85 -12.17 6.61 -7.66
N GLY A 86 -12.13 7.95 -7.79
CA GLY A 86 -10.91 8.72 -7.93
C GLY A 86 -10.98 10.06 -7.20
N PRO A 87 -9.83 10.71 -6.95
CA PRO A 87 -9.76 11.96 -6.20
C PRO A 87 -10.61 13.07 -6.81
N GLU A 88 -10.65 13.19 -8.14
CA GLU A 88 -11.42 14.21 -8.88
C GLU A 88 -12.92 14.23 -8.52
N LYS A 89 -13.51 13.05 -8.25
CA LYS A 89 -14.95 12.95 -7.96
C LYS A 89 -15.28 12.92 -6.46
N TYR A 90 -14.37 12.40 -5.64
CA TYR A 90 -14.63 12.12 -4.23
C TYR A 90 -13.94 13.09 -3.26
N LEU A 91 -13.08 13.99 -3.75
CA LEU A 91 -12.38 15.01 -2.93
C LEU A 91 -12.69 16.46 -3.38
N PRO A 92 -13.96 16.89 -3.44
CA PRO A 92 -14.36 18.20 -3.97
C PRO A 92 -13.86 19.41 -3.15
N HIS A 93 -13.33 19.18 -1.95
CA HIS A 93 -12.76 20.24 -1.11
C HIS A 93 -11.34 20.63 -1.55
N TYR A 94 -10.65 19.77 -2.30
CA TYR A 94 -9.32 20.08 -2.84
C TYR A 94 -9.39 21.07 -4.01
N ASP A 95 -10.47 21.06 -4.80
CA ASP A 95 -10.66 21.98 -5.92
C ASP A 95 -10.56 23.45 -5.49
N LYS A 96 -11.10 23.77 -4.30
CA LYS A 96 -11.05 25.11 -3.70
C LYS A 96 -9.65 25.53 -3.24
N MET A 97 -8.78 24.57 -2.96
CA MET A 97 -7.40 24.82 -2.55
C MET A 97 -6.51 25.00 -3.78
N LEU A 98 -6.69 24.16 -4.81
CA LEU A 98 -5.98 24.25 -6.08
C LEU A 98 -6.21 25.62 -6.76
N SER A 99 -7.47 26.07 -6.85
CA SER A 99 -7.79 27.38 -7.42
C SER A 99 -7.12 28.55 -6.69
N LYS A 100 -6.81 28.38 -5.39
CA LYS A 100 -6.16 29.40 -4.57
C LYS A 100 -4.64 29.44 -4.74
N THR A 101 -4.05 28.33 -5.19
CA THR A 101 -2.62 28.23 -5.50
C THR A 101 -2.31 28.76 -6.89
N ASP A 102 -3.24 28.64 -7.85
CA ASP A 102 -3.06 29.15 -9.22
C ASP A 102 -3.18 30.69 -9.34
N ASP A 103 -3.78 31.34 -8.33
CA ASP A 103 -3.94 32.81 -8.26
C ASP A 103 -2.73 33.53 -7.60
N GLN A 104 -1.64 32.82 -7.26
CA GLN A 104 -0.48 33.36 -6.56
C GLN A 104 0.83 33.27 -7.37
#